data_AF-A0A6B1AFK9-F1
#
_entry.id   AF-A0A6B1AFK9-F1
#
_cell.length_a   1.000
_cell.length_b   1.000
_cell.length_c   1.000
_cell.angle_alpha   90.00
_cell.angle_beta   90.00
_cell.angle_gamma   90.00
#
_symmetry.space_group_name_H-M   'P 1'
#
loop_
_entity.id
_entity.type
_entity.pdbx_description
1 polymer ?
#
loop_
_entity_poly.entity_id
_entity_poly.type
_entity_poly.pdbx_seq_one_letter_code
_entity_poly.pdbx_strand_id
1 'polypeptide(L)'
;MSVGVFSAAAIAILTLLGMGARVFVHGDLNAIHGLFSLFFSTNLLICYWEACLYLRRDYIEERAVYWRERQRATGRTPAVEFLTTSVPLGRILSPTVWADAWATYSMVDESYADRRTFGFTVDIANGFFTAVPTLVLYAAFTFAFLPAVGTGILAAMLFWQWTYVSSLYWVSFFVAGRQQHITNRELYTYVVAPNAVWVFVPMFGLYISVRLILDGNYALLGF
;
A
#
# COMPACT_ATOMS: atom_id res chain seq x y z
N MET A 1 -11.04 -18.69 -4.19
CA MET A 1 -10.93 -17.35 -4.78
C MET A 1 -9.45 -17.08 -5.01
N SER A 2 -9.07 -16.47 -6.13
CA SER A 2 -7.66 -16.13 -6.34
C SER A 2 -7.23 -14.99 -5.43
N VAL A 3 -5.95 -14.95 -5.06
CA VAL A 3 -5.40 -13.89 -4.20
C VAL A 3 -5.57 -12.51 -4.83
N GLY A 4 -5.34 -12.39 -6.14
CA GLY A 4 -5.52 -11.14 -6.87
C GLY A 4 -6.98 -10.66 -6.87
N VAL A 5 -7.93 -11.57 -7.08
CA VAL A 5 -9.37 -11.23 -7.02
C VAL A 5 -9.77 -10.82 -5.62
N PHE A 6 -9.28 -11.51 -4.58
CA PHE A 6 -9.55 -11.08 -3.20
C PHE A 6 -9.01 -9.67 -2.93
N SER A 7 -7.76 -9.41 -3.33
CA SER A 7 -7.11 -8.11 -3.11
C SER A 7 -7.88 -6.98 -3.79
N ALA A 8 -8.23 -7.18 -5.07
CA ALA A 8 -9.03 -6.22 -5.83
C ALA A 8 -10.43 -6.04 -5.21
N ALA A 9 -11.08 -7.12 -4.78
CA ALA A 9 -12.39 -7.06 -4.14
C ALA A 9 -12.33 -6.33 -2.80
N ALA A 10 -11.33 -6.59 -1.95
CA ALA A 10 -11.15 -5.91 -0.67
C ALA A 10 -10.97 -4.39 -0.86
N ILE A 11 -10.09 -3.99 -1.78
CA ILE A 11 -9.88 -2.59 -2.13
C ILE A 11 -11.17 -1.95 -2.67
N ALA A 12 -11.83 -2.62 -3.62
CA ALA A 12 -13.06 -2.11 -4.24
C ALA A 12 -14.19 -1.95 -3.22
N ILE A 13 -14.41 -2.95 -2.36
CA ILE A 13 -15.45 -2.90 -1.32
C ILE A 13 -15.20 -1.75 -0.36
N LEU A 14 -13.97 -1.60 0.15
CA LEU A 14 -13.64 -0.51 1.06
C LEU A 14 -13.77 0.86 0.38
N THR A 15 -13.36 0.98 -0.89
CA THR A 15 -13.47 2.22 -1.67
C THR A 15 -14.93 2.60 -1.89
N LEU A 16 -15.74 1.64 -2.34
CA LEU A 16 -17.17 1.83 -2.59
C LEU A 16 -17.93 2.14 -1.30
N LEU A 17 -17.52 1.57 -0.17
CA LEU A 17 -18.09 1.90 1.14
C LEU A 17 -17.82 3.36 1.51
N GLY A 18 -16.60 3.86 1.31
CA GLY A 18 -16.28 5.27 1.52
C GLY A 18 -17.07 6.20 0.59
N MET A 19 -17.09 5.89 -0.71
CA MET A 19 -17.84 6.68 -1.69
C MET A 19 -19.35 6.65 -1.42
N GLY A 20 -19.91 5.48 -1.07
CA GLY A 20 -21.31 5.35 -0.71
C GLY A 20 -21.67 6.10 0.57
N ALA A 21 -20.81 6.04 1.59
CA ALA A 21 -20.96 6.84 2.81
C ALA A 21 -20.94 8.33 2.50
N ARG A 22 -20.07 8.78 1.58
CA ARG A 22 -20.06 10.18 1.13
C ARG A 22 -21.39 10.56 0.47
N VAL A 23 -21.88 9.77 -0.49
CA VAL A 23 -23.17 10.05 -1.15
C VAL A 23 -24.29 10.13 -0.12
N PHE A 24 -24.28 9.26 0.89
CA PHE A 24 -25.28 9.27 1.96
C PHE A 24 -25.22 10.54 2.82
N VAL A 25 -24.02 11.05 3.13
CA VAL A 25 -23.82 12.18 4.05
C VAL A 25 -23.90 13.54 3.34
N HIS A 26 -23.32 13.66 2.16
CA HIS A 26 -23.15 14.93 1.43
C HIS A 26 -24.00 15.03 0.17
N GLY A 27 -24.62 13.94 -0.28
CA GLY A 27 -25.49 13.92 -1.45
C GLY A 27 -24.76 13.98 -2.80
N ASP A 28 -23.43 13.87 -2.82
CA ASP A 28 -22.61 14.03 -4.01
C ASP A 28 -21.51 12.96 -4.18
N LEU A 29 -20.93 12.93 -5.38
CA LEU A 29 -19.70 12.22 -5.69
C LEU A 29 -18.59 13.24 -5.93
N ASN A 30 -17.42 12.99 -5.34
CA ASN A 30 -16.26 13.84 -5.50
C ASN A 30 -15.04 13.01 -5.89
N ALA A 31 -14.37 13.43 -6.97
CA ALA A 31 -13.23 12.69 -7.51
C ALA A 31 -12.02 12.67 -6.56
N ILE A 32 -11.80 13.74 -5.79
CA ILE A 32 -10.70 13.83 -4.82
C ILE A 32 -10.97 12.86 -3.67
N HIS A 33 -12.19 12.87 -3.13
CA HIS A 33 -12.60 11.90 -2.11
C HIS A 33 -12.52 10.45 -2.63
N GLY A 34 -12.94 10.19 -3.87
CA GLY A 34 -12.84 8.88 -4.50
C GLY A 34 -11.38 8.41 -4.65
N LEU A 35 -10.48 9.29 -5.06
CA LEU A 35 -9.04 9.01 -5.14
C LEU A 35 -8.47 8.62 -3.77
N PHE A 36 -8.74 9.42 -2.72
CA PHE A 36 -8.24 9.11 -1.38
C PHE A 36 -8.93 7.90 -0.76
N SER A 37 -10.20 7.66 -1.04
CA SER A 37 -10.91 6.43 -0.63
C SER A 37 -10.22 5.20 -1.22
N LEU A 38 -9.85 5.24 -2.51
CA LEU A 38 -9.09 4.18 -3.16
C LEU A 38 -7.70 4.01 -2.56
N PHE A 39 -6.99 5.12 -2.37
CA PHE A 39 -5.63 5.12 -1.84
C PHE A 39 -5.59 4.59 -0.39
N PHE A 40 -6.47 5.07 0.50
CA PHE A 40 -6.58 4.60 1.87
C PHE A 40 -7.01 3.14 1.95
N SER A 41 -7.98 2.71 1.13
CA SER A 41 -8.39 1.30 1.05
C SER A 41 -7.24 0.39 0.62
N THR A 42 -6.44 0.85 -0.34
CA THR A 42 -5.24 0.14 -0.78
C THR A 42 -4.19 0.09 0.34
N ASN A 43 -3.91 1.21 1.00
CA ASN A 43 -2.96 1.25 2.11
C ASN A 43 -3.38 0.34 3.26
N LEU A 44 -4.67 0.22 3.59
CA LEU A 44 -5.12 -0.67 4.66
C LEU A 44 -4.84 -2.15 4.34
N LEU A 45 -5.02 -2.56 3.08
CA LEU A 45 -4.66 -3.91 2.65
C LEU A 45 -3.14 -4.12 2.67
N ILE A 46 -2.38 -3.14 2.18
CA ILE A 46 -0.90 -3.17 2.19
C ILE A 46 -0.37 -3.23 3.62
N CYS A 47 -0.92 -2.45 4.55
CA CYS A 47 -0.53 -2.47 5.95
C CYS A 47 -0.68 -3.87 6.54
N TYR A 48 -1.78 -4.54 6.21
CA TYR A 48 -2.00 -5.92 6.61
C TYR A 48 -0.97 -6.88 5.99
N TRP A 49 -0.60 -6.70 4.71
CA TRP A 49 0.47 -7.48 4.10
C TRP A 49 1.81 -7.24 4.81
N GLU A 50 2.18 -6.00 5.06
CA GLU A 50 3.44 -5.65 5.72
C GLU A 50 3.50 -6.10 7.18
N ALA A 51 2.36 -6.14 7.88
CA ALA A 51 2.29 -6.81 9.17
C ALA A 51 2.59 -8.32 9.03
N CYS A 52 2.11 -8.97 7.96
CA CYS A 52 2.45 -10.37 7.66
C CYS A 52 3.94 -10.56 7.32
N LEU A 53 4.60 -9.60 6.68
CA LEU A 53 6.06 -9.61 6.44
C LEU A 53 6.81 -9.80 7.77
N TYR A 54 6.46 -9.02 8.78
CA TYR A 54 7.05 -9.15 10.11
C TYR A 54 6.73 -10.51 10.76
N LEU A 55 5.44 -10.90 10.76
CA LEU A 55 4.96 -12.09 11.47
C LEU A 55 5.47 -13.42 10.89
N ARG A 56 5.87 -13.45 9.61
CA ARG A 56 6.26 -14.66 8.88
C ARG A 56 7.60 -14.54 8.17
N ARG A 57 8.50 -13.67 8.65
CA ARG A 57 9.82 -13.46 8.04
C ARG A 57 10.59 -14.75 7.77
N ASP A 58 10.71 -15.64 8.76
CA ASP A 58 11.56 -16.83 8.61
C ASP A 58 10.97 -17.79 7.56
N TYR A 59 9.64 -17.81 7.44
CA TYR A 59 8.95 -18.52 6.37
C TYR A 59 9.21 -17.91 4.99
N ILE A 60 9.32 -16.58 4.88
CA ILE A 60 9.55 -15.87 3.59
C ILE A 60 10.88 -16.31 2.96
N GLU A 61 11.94 -16.40 3.76
CA GLU A 61 13.28 -16.79 3.29
C GLU A 61 13.28 -18.23 2.73
N GLU A 62 12.68 -19.18 3.47
CA GLU A 62 12.50 -20.56 3.01
C GLU A 62 11.64 -20.62 1.74
N ARG A 63 10.59 -19.81 1.70
CA ARG A 63 9.58 -19.85 0.64
C ARG A 63 10.04 -19.19 -0.65
N ALA A 64 11.00 -18.27 -0.59
CA ALA A 64 11.64 -17.69 -1.77
C ALA A 64 12.31 -18.76 -2.65
N VAL A 65 12.86 -19.83 -2.04
CA VAL A 65 13.45 -20.96 -2.78
C VAL A 65 12.38 -21.67 -3.62
N TYR A 66 11.23 -21.98 -3.02
CA TYR A 66 10.10 -22.59 -3.73
C TYR A 66 9.66 -21.75 -4.93
N TRP A 67 9.51 -20.44 -4.76
CA TRP A 67 9.08 -19.55 -5.85
C TRP A 67 10.12 -19.44 -6.96
N ARG A 68 11.41 -19.51 -6.62
CA ARG A 68 12.51 -19.55 -7.59
C ARG A 68 12.49 -20.83 -8.43
N GLU A 69 12.27 -21.98 -7.81
CA GLU A 69 12.11 -23.26 -8.51
C GLU A 69 10.85 -23.25 -9.39
N ARG A 70 9.76 -22.68 -8.88
CA ARG A 70 8.50 -22.54 -9.62
C ARG A 70 8.67 -21.69 -10.87
N GLN A 71 9.32 -20.52 -10.77
CA GLN A 71 9.62 -19.67 -11.92
C GLN A 71 10.45 -20.40 -12.98
N ARG A 72 11.47 -21.17 -12.56
CA ARG A 72 12.28 -21.99 -13.49
C ARG A 72 11.44 -23.04 -14.21
N ALA A 73 10.46 -23.63 -13.53
CA ALA A 73 9.60 -24.67 -14.09
C ALA A 73 8.50 -24.11 -15.00
N THR A 74 7.89 -22.97 -14.65
CA THR A 74 6.70 -22.43 -15.35
C THR A 74 7.03 -21.30 -16.32
N GLY A 75 8.20 -20.67 -16.20
CA GLY A 75 8.57 -19.45 -16.92
C GLY A 75 7.75 -18.22 -16.53
N ARG A 76 6.83 -18.33 -15.56
CA ARG A 76 5.98 -17.23 -15.09
C ARG A 76 6.66 -16.49 -13.95
N THR A 77 6.44 -15.17 -13.88
CA THR A 77 6.88 -14.39 -12.73
C THR A 77 6.17 -14.87 -11.46
N PRO A 78 6.90 -15.09 -10.35
CA PRO A 78 6.32 -15.55 -9.09
C PRO A 78 5.12 -14.73 -8.60
N ALA A 79 5.18 -13.40 -8.73
CA ALA A 79 4.09 -12.51 -8.32
C ALA A 79 2.77 -12.81 -9.07
N VAL A 80 2.82 -12.99 -10.39
CA VAL A 80 1.64 -13.34 -11.19
C VAL A 80 1.12 -14.73 -10.83
N GLU A 81 2.02 -15.68 -10.58
CA GLU A 81 1.62 -17.04 -10.20
C GLU A 81 0.95 -17.06 -8.82
N PHE A 82 1.47 -16.31 -7.86
CA PHE A 82 0.85 -16.12 -6.56
C PHE A 82 -0.52 -15.43 -6.66
N LEU A 83 -0.63 -14.32 -7.37
CA LEU A 83 -1.89 -13.59 -7.53
C LEU A 83 -2.98 -14.41 -8.23
N THR A 84 -2.60 -15.36 -9.07
CA THR A 84 -3.54 -16.29 -9.74
C THR A 84 -3.83 -17.55 -8.94
N THR A 85 -3.09 -17.81 -7.86
CA THR A 85 -3.29 -18.98 -7.00
C THR A 85 -4.61 -18.89 -6.25
N SER A 86 -5.38 -19.98 -6.28
CA SER A 86 -6.65 -20.08 -5.55
C SER A 86 -6.41 -20.50 -4.10
N VAL A 87 -6.91 -19.70 -3.18
CA VAL A 87 -6.84 -19.96 -1.73
C VAL A 87 -8.27 -20.15 -1.18
N PRO A 88 -8.48 -21.12 -0.27
CA PRO A 88 -9.74 -21.25 0.45
C PRO A 88 -10.05 -20.00 1.29
N LEU A 89 -11.31 -19.56 1.33
CA LEU A 89 -11.72 -18.35 2.06
C LEU A 89 -11.32 -18.38 3.53
N GLY A 90 -11.43 -19.53 4.20
CA GLY A 90 -11.02 -19.69 5.60
C GLY A 90 -9.51 -19.52 5.84
N ARG A 91 -8.69 -19.49 4.79
CA ARG A 91 -7.23 -19.28 4.86
C ARG A 91 -6.78 -17.97 4.24
N ILE A 92 -7.66 -17.23 3.55
CA ILE A 92 -7.27 -16.02 2.82
C ILE A 92 -6.77 -14.91 3.74
N LEU A 93 -7.15 -14.91 5.03
CA LEU A 93 -6.64 -13.97 6.05
C LEU A 93 -5.52 -14.57 6.90
N SER A 94 -4.91 -15.69 6.47
CA SER A 94 -3.77 -16.26 7.17
C SER A 94 -2.51 -15.46 6.87
N PRO A 95 -1.72 -15.06 7.89
CA PRO A 95 -0.42 -14.42 7.65
C PRO A 95 0.52 -15.26 6.77
N THR A 96 0.39 -16.60 6.82
CA THR A 96 1.20 -17.50 6.01
C THR A 96 0.89 -17.38 4.51
N VAL A 97 -0.36 -17.11 4.14
CA VAL A 97 -0.73 -16.90 2.73
C VAL A 97 -0.13 -15.59 2.21
N TRP A 98 -0.12 -14.52 3.01
CA TRP A 98 0.42 -13.24 2.59
C TRP A 98 1.94 -13.14 2.72
N ALA A 99 2.55 -14.02 3.49
CA ALA A 99 3.99 -14.22 3.46
C ALA A 99 4.47 -14.64 2.06
N ASP A 100 3.67 -15.40 1.29
CA ASP A 100 4.00 -15.71 -0.11
C ASP A 100 4.06 -14.45 -0.98
N ALA A 101 3.25 -13.40 -0.72
CA ALA A 101 3.35 -12.13 -1.44
C ALA A 101 4.76 -11.54 -1.29
N TRP A 102 5.28 -11.51 -0.07
CA TRP A 102 6.63 -11.03 0.22
C TRP A 102 7.73 -11.97 -0.26
N ALA A 103 7.51 -13.29 -0.20
CA ALA A 103 8.45 -14.25 -0.76
C ALA A 103 8.61 -14.04 -2.27
N THR A 104 7.52 -13.82 -2.99
CA THR A 104 7.58 -13.50 -4.42
C THR A 104 8.20 -12.13 -4.69
N TYR A 105 7.94 -11.12 -3.85
CA TYR A 105 8.52 -9.78 -4.01
C TYR A 105 10.02 -9.75 -3.69
N SER A 106 10.46 -10.56 -2.73
CA SER A 106 11.88 -10.68 -2.35
C SER A 106 12.78 -11.20 -3.49
N MET A 107 12.17 -11.83 -4.51
CA MET A 107 12.89 -12.22 -5.72
C MET A 107 13.18 -11.06 -6.67
N VAL A 108 12.44 -9.96 -6.55
CA VAL A 108 12.69 -8.70 -7.27
C VAL A 108 13.57 -7.77 -6.45
N ASP A 109 13.33 -7.71 -5.13
CA ASP A 109 14.11 -6.91 -4.20
C ASP A 109 14.46 -7.72 -2.94
N GLU A 110 15.71 -8.20 -2.88
CA GLU A 110 16.22 -9.03 -1.79
C GLU A 110 16.14 -8.36 -0.40
N SER A 111 15.95 -7.03 -0.35
CA SER A 111 15.84 -6.31 0.91
C SER A 111 14.69 -6.79 1.78
N TYR A 112 13.63 -7.33 1.19
CA TYR A 112 12.50 -7.88 1.92
C TYR A 112 12.81 -9.20 2.65
N ALA A 113 13.95 -9.84 2.37
CA ALA A 113 14.44 -10.98 3.14
C ALA A 113 15.47 -10.56 4.24
N ASP A 114 16.16 -9.42 4.07
CA ASP A 114 17.17 -8.93 4.99
C ASP A 114 16.64 -7.85 5.95
N ARG A 115 16.59 -8.20 7.23
CA ARG A 115 16.08 -7.37 8.34
C ARG A 115 16.84 -6.06 8.54
N ARG A 116 18.06 -5.95 8.00
CA ARG A 116 18.95 -4.79 8.18
C ARG A 116 18.69 -3.70 7.15
N THR A 117 17.83 -3.97 6.19
CA THR A 117 17.60 -3.05 5.07
C THR A 117 16.52 -2.04 5.37
N PHE A 118 16.64 -0.88 4.72
CA PHE A 118 15.63 0.16 4.79
C PHE A 118 14.24 -0.35 4.39
N GLY A 119 14.14 -1.06 3.25
CA GLY A 119 12.87 -1.60 2.73
C GLY A 119 12.15 -2.48 3.74
N PHE A 120 12.85 -3.41 4.38
CA PHE A 120 12.26 -4.24 5.43
C PHE A 120 11.73 -3.41 6.60
N THR A 121 12.56 -2.51 7.14
CA THR A 121 12.19 -1.75 8.35
C THR A 121 11.04 -0.77 8.11
N VAL A 122 10.99 -0.17 6.92
CA VAL A 122 10.03 0.88 6.64
C VAL A 122 8.64 0.35 6.31
N ASP A 123 8.56 -0.79 5.62
CA ASP A 123 7.29 -1.42 5.31
C ASP A 123 6.66 -2.00 6.59
N ILE A 124 7.46 -2.58 7.50
CA ILE A 124 6.95 -2.97 8.82
C ILE A 124 6.43 -1.76 9.59
N ALA A 125 7.13 -0.63 9.55
CA ALA A 125 6.63 0.59 10.17
C ALA A 125 5.31 1.04 9.53
N ASN A 126 5.17 0.96 8.22
CA ASN A 126 3.91 1.26 7.54
C ASN A 126 2.78 0.33 8.03
N GLY A 127 3.04 -0.98 8.08
CA GLY A 127 2.08 -2.00 8.50
C GLY A 127 1.52 -1.82 9.91
N PHE A 128 2.35 -1.44 10.87
CA PHE A 128 1.91 -1.30 12.27
C PHE A 128 1.45 0.11 12.63
N PHE A 129 2.01 1.15 12.01
CA PHE A 129 1.77 2.53 12.46
C PHE A 129 0.86 3.34 11.55
N THR A 130 0.72 3.01 10.27
CA THR A 130 -0.06 3.86 9.35
C THR A 130 -1.51 3.43 9.17
N ALA A 131 -1.89 2.21 9.56
CA ALA A 131 -3.26 1.73 9.46
C ALA A 131 -4.24 2.59 10.28
N VAL A 132 -3.89 2.93 11.53
CA VAL A 132 -4.71 3.77 12.41
C VAL A 132 -4.90 5.19 11.86
N PRO A 133 -3.83 5.96 11.56
CA PRO A 133 -4.01 7.30 11.00
C PRO A 133 -4.67 7.27 9.63
N THR A 134 -4.50 6.21 8.83
CA THR A 134 -5.26 6.01 7.58
C THR A 134 -6.76 5.92 7.84
N LEU A 135 -7.20 5.11 8.81
CA LEU A 135 -8.62 5.01 9.17
C LEU A 135 -9.18 6.33 9.68
N VAL A 136 -8.42 7.05 10.51
CA VAL A 136 -8.81 8.37 11.03
C VAL A 136 -8.98 9.36 9.88
N LEU A 137 -8.02 9.45 8.96
CA LEU A 137 -8.12 10.33 7.80
C LEU A 137 -9.23 9.92 6.85
N TYR A 138 -9.44 8.63 6.64
CA TYR A 138 -10.53 8.12 5.82
C TYR A 138 -11.89 8.55 6.39
N ALA A 139 -12.09 8.38 7.69
CA ALA A 139 -13.30 8.86 8.36
C ALA A 139 -13.41 10.40 8.33
N ALA A 140 -12.31 11.14 8.53
CA ALA A 140 -12.32 12.60 8.53
C ALA A 140 -12.66 13.17 7.16
N PHE A 141 -12.09 12.61 6.09
CA PHE A 141 -12.37 13.01 4.70
C PHE A 141 -13.79 12.66 4.27
N THR A 142 -14.46 11.73 4.97
CA THR A 142 -15.83 11.31 4.66
C THR A 142 -16.87 12.05 5.48
N PHE A 143 -16.64 12.24 6.79
CA PHE A 143 -17.65 12.71 7.74
C PHE A 143 -17.37 14.10 8.33
N ALA A 144 -16.21 14.70 8.06
CA ALA A 144 -15.78 15.95 8.67
C ALA A 144 -15.77 15.92 10.22
N PHE A 145 -15.62 14.73 10.84
CA PHE A 145 -15.79 14.57 12.29
C PHE A 145 -14.69 15.25 13.12
N LEU A 146 -13.54 15.56 12.51
CA LEU A 146 -12.45 16.34 13.09
C LEU A 146 -12.43 17.75 12.50
N PRO A 147 -12.00 18.77 13.25
CA PRO A 147 -11.75 20.10 12.71
C PRO A 147 -10.77 20.04 11.53
N ALA A 148 -11.05 20.79 10.46
CA ALA A 148 -10.25 20.75 9.23
C ALA A 148 -8.76 21.00 9.47
N VAL A 149 -8.42 21.93 10.36
CA VAL A 149 -7.01 22.21 10.74
C VAL A 149 -6.35 20.98 11.36
N GLY A 150 -7.03 20.28 12.28
CA GLY A 150 -6.50 19.07 12.92
C GLY A 150 -6.33 17.92 11.93
N THR A 151 -7.32 17.72 11.05
CA THR A 151 -7.24 16.75 9.96
C THR A 151 -6.10 17.08 9.01
N GLY A 152 -5.93 18.35 8.64
CA GLY A 152 -4.86 18.82 7.77
C GLY A 152 -3.46 18.59 8.38
N ILE A 153 -3.27 18.80 9.69
CA ILE A 153 -2.00 18.50 10.35
C ILE A 153 -1.70 17.00 10.33
N LEU A 154 -2.67 16.16 10.72
CA LEU A 154 -2.50 14.70 10.71
C LEU A 154 -2.22 14.19 9.29
N ALA A 155 -2.96 14.70 8.31
CA ALA A 155 -2.80 14.36 6.90
C ALA A 155 -1.43 14.80 6.38
N ALA A 156 -0.97 16.01 6.72
CA ALA A 156 0.33 16.49 6.31
C ALA A 156 1.47 15.59 6.83
N MET A 157 1.39 15.18 8.09
CA MET A 157 2.37 14.27 8.68
C MET A 157 2.41 12.92 7.96
N LEU A 158 1.24 12.31 7.73
CA LEU A 158 1.15 10.99 7.12
C LEU A 158 1.54 11.02 5.63
N PHE A 159 1.04 12.00 4.87
CA PHE A 159 1.36 12.14 3.45
C PHE A 159 2.82 12.52 3.21
N TRP A 160 3.44 13.32 4.08
CA TRP A 160 4.87 13.58 4.01
C TRP A 160 5.66 12.30 4.27
N GLN A 161 5.27 11.52 5.28
CA GLN A 161 5.91 10.24 5.59
C GLN A 161 5.91 9.31 4.38
N TRP A 162 4.76 9.10 3.72
CA TRP A 162 4.70 8.27 2.50
C TRP A 162 5.56 8.83 1.36
N THR A 163 5.44 10.13 1.08
CA THR A 163 6.22 10.78 0.01
C THR A 163 7.73 10.58 0.23
N TYR A 164 8.19 10.86 1.44
CA TYR A 164 9.60 10.76 1.80
C TYR A 164 10.10 9.32 1.77
N VAL A 165 9.37 8.39 2.42
CA VAL A 165 9.75 6.98 2.51
C VAL A 165 9.80 6.32 1.13
N SER A 166 8.79 6.52 0.29
CA SER A 166 8.75 5.90 -1.05
C SER A 166 9.82 6.48 -1.96
N SER A 167 10.13 7.77 -1.83
CA SER A 167 11.27 8.39 -2.54
C SER A 167 12.61 7.82 -2.04
N LEU A 168 12.75 7.66 -0.73
CA LEU A 168 13.96 7.10 -0.10
C LEU A 168 14.13 5.62 -0.45
N TYR A 169 13.05 4.87 -0.62
CA TYR A 169 13.08 3.50 -1.12
C TYR A 169 13.75 3.43 -2.49
N TRP A 170 13.35 4.28 -3.45
CA TRP A 170 14.03 4.34 -4.75
C TRP A 170 15.50 4.66 -4.62
N VAL A 171 15.86 5.66 -3.82
CA VAL A 171 17.28 6.00 -3.57
C VAL A 171 18.02 4.78 -3.02
N SER A 172 17.48 4.11 -2.00
CA SER A 172 18.07 2.89 -1.44
C SER A 172 18.21 1.77 -2.47
N PHE A 173 17.22 1.60 -3.35
CA PHE A 173 17.20 0.56 -4.37
C PHE A 173 18.32 0.79 -5.40
N PHE A 174 18.43 2.02 -5.92
CA PHE A 174 19.40 2.38 -6.95
C PHE A 174 20.83 2.48 -6.43
N VAL A 175 21.03 3.04 -5.24
CA VAL A 175 22.36 3.13 -4.59
C VAL A 175 22.91 1.76 -4.25
N ALA A 176 22.05 0.82 -3.84
CA ALA A 176 22.45 -0.56 -3.60
C ALA A 176 22.68 -1.37 -4.89
N GLY A 177 22.46 -0.79 -6.08
CA GLY A 177 22.67 -1.46 -7.36
C GLY A 177 21.64 -2.54 -7.71
N ARG A 178 20.50 -2.60 -7.01
CA ARG A 178 19.53 -3.71 -7.15
C ARG A 178 18.88 -3.78 -8.53
N GLN A 179 18.79 -2.66 -9.24
CA GLN A 179 18.34 -2.58 -10.63
C GLN A 179 19.16 -3.45 -11.58
N GLN A 180 20.40 -3.79 -11.23
CA GLN A 180 21.28 -4.62 -12.06
C GLN A 180 20.89 -6.10 -12.06
N HIS A 181 20.07 -6.53 -11.10
CA HIS A 181 19.69 -7.94 -10.92
C HIS A 181 18.31 -8.29 -11.51
N ILE A 182 17.61 -7.30 -12.06
CA ILE A 182 16.26 -7.46 -12.61
C ILE A 182 16.16 -6.90 -14.02
N THR A 183 15.16 -7.35 -14.77
CA THR A 183 14.90 -6.81 -16.11
C THR A 183 14.29 -5.41 -16.05
N ASN A 184 14.42 -4.62 -17.13
CA ASN A 184 13.73 -3.32 -17.24
C ASN A 184 12.22 -3.45 -17.05
N ARG A 185 11.62 -4.53 -17.54
CA ARG A 185 10.18 -4.78 -17.35
C ARG A 185 9.85 -4.95 -15.87
N GLU A 186 10.62 -5.75 -15.13
CA GLU A 186 10.43 -5.95 -13.69
C GLU A 186 10.67 -4.65 -12.92
N LEU A 187 11.71 -3.89 -13.28
CA LEU A 187 11.99 -2.58 -12.69
C LEU A 187 10.78 -1.64 -12.79
N TYR A 188 10.23 -1.45 -13.99
CA TYR A 188 9.08 -0.56 -14.15
C TYR A 188 7.81 -1.11 -13.50
N THR A 189 7.57 -2.43 -13.58
CA THR A 189 6.33 -3.07 -13.11
C THR A 189 6.27 -3.15 -11.59
N TYR A 190 7.38 -3.44 -10.92
CA TYR A 190 7.41 -3.81 -9.51
C TYR A 190 8.09 -2.77 -8.61
N VAL A 191 8.90 -1.87 -9.18
CA VAL A 191 9.67 -0.89 -8.41
C VAL A 191 9.19 0.53 -8.74
N VAL A 192 9.19 0.94 -10.01
CA VAL A 192 8.89 2.33 -10.38
C VAL A 192 7.39 2.60 -10.32
N ALA A 193 6.55 1.86 -11.04
CA ALA A 193 5.13 2.21 -11.14
C ALA A 193 4.38 2.13 -9.80
N PRO A 194 4.53 1.09 -8.96
CA PRO A 194 3.82 1.03 -7.67
C PRO A 194 4.23 2.15 -6.71
N ASN A 195 5.54 2.37 -6.56
CA ASN A 195 6.05 3.44 -5.68
C ASN A 195 5.73 4.84 -6.19
N ALA A 196 5.58 5.03 -7.51
CA ALA A 196 5.18 6.32 -8.07
C ALA A 196 3.80 6.74 -7.56
N VAL A 197 2.87 5.80 -7.41
CA VAL A 197 1.57 6.11 -6.82
C VAL A 197 1.73 6.56 -5.36
N TRP A 198 2.65 5.94 -4.61
CA TRP A 198 2.90 6.25 -3.19
C TRP A 198 3.73 7.54 -3.01
N VAL A 199 4.25 8.10 -4.09
CA VAL A 199 4.84 9.44 -4.10
C VAL A 199 3.80 10.47 -4.55
N PHE A 200 3.20 10.29 -5.73
CA PHE A 200 2.37 11.33 -6.34
C PHE A 200 1.01 11.52 -5.68
N VAL A 201 0.35 10.44 -5.23
CA VAL A 201 -0.95 10.57 -4.53
C VAL A 201 -0.75 11.23 -3.16
N PRO A 202 0.25 10.84 -2.34
CA PRO A 202 0.57 11.57 -1.11
C PRO A 202 1.04 13.01 -1.33
N MET A 203 1.80 13.31 -2.39
CA MET A 203 2.13 14.70 -2.72
C MET A 203 0.88 15.54 -2.99
N PHE A 204 -0.11 14.99 -3.69
CA PHE A 204 -1.40 15.66 -3.83
C PHE A 204 -2.12 15.77 -2.48
N GLY A 205 -2.06 14.73 -1.66
CA GLY A 205 -2.55 14.75 -0.28
C GLY A 205 -1.92 15.84 0.59
N LEU A 206 -0.63 16.14 0.43
CA LEU A 206 0.04 17.26 1.09
C LEU A 206 -0.56 18.60 0.68
N TYR A 207 -0.85 18.79 -0.61
CA TYR A 207 -1.56 19.98 -1.07
C TYR A 207 -2.93 20.10 -0.38
N ILE A 208 -3.74 19.04 -0.36
CA ILE A 208 -5.04 19.04 0.35
C ILE A 208 -4.85 19.40 1.82
N SER A 209 -3.86 18.80 2.48
CA SER A 209 -3.56 18.99 3.89
C SER A 209 -3.25 20.45 4.21
N VAL A 210 -2.41 21.09 3.38
CA VAL A 210 -2.10 22.53 3.51
C VAL A 210 -3.35 23.37 3.32
N ARG A 211 -4.21 23.05 2.35
CA ARG A 211 -5.47 23.77 2.14
C ARG A 211 -6.42 23.62 3.32
N LEU A 212 -6.56 22.44 3.90
CA LEU A 212 -7.34 22.21 5.13
C LEU A 212 -6.84 23.06 6.31
N ILE A 213 -5.52 23.21 6.44
CA ILE A 213 -4.91 24.04 7.51
C ILE A 213 -5.16 25.53 7.27
N LEU A 214 -4.94 26.00 6.04
CA LEU A 214 -5.02 27.43 5.72
C LEU A 214 -6.47 27.93 5.60
N ASP A 215 -7.34 27.14 5.00
CA ASP A 215 -8.74 27.52 4.76
C ASP A 215 -9.62 27.20 5.97
N GLY A 216 -9.19 26.29 6.85
CA GLY A 216 -9.92 25.91 8.06
C GLY A 216 -11.25 25.20 7.80
N ASN A 217 -11.46 24.67 6.59
CA ASN A 217 -12.69 23.99 6.17
C ASN A 217 -12.39 22.85 5.17
N TYR A 218 -13.41 22.08 4.82
CA TYR A 218 -13.30 20.91 3.93
C TYR A 218 -13.71 21.21 2.47
N ALA A 219 -13.84 22.48 2.07
CA ALA A 219 -14.47 22.84 0.79
C ALA A 219 -13.80 22.20 -0.43
N LEU A 220 -12.49 21.91 -0.35
CA LEU A 220 -11.75 21.25 -1.42
C LEU A 220 -12.08 19.75 -1.55
N LEU A 221 -12.59 19.12 -0.48
CA LEU A 221 -13.25 17.82 -0.49
C LEU A 221 -14.74 17.95 -0.82
N GLY A 222 -15.26 19.15 -1.12
CA GLY A 222 -16.60 19.39 -1.62
C GLY A 222 -17.69 19.69 -0.59
N PHE A 223 -17.34 19.95 0.68
CA PHE A 223 -18.31 20.29 1.73
C PHE A 223 -17.71 21.16 2.85
#